data_AF-A0A1E4Y3K2-F1
#
_entry.id   AF-A0A1E4Y3K2-F1
#
_cell.length_a   1.000
_cell.length_b   1.000
_cell.length_c   1.000
_cell.angle_alpha   90.00
_cell.angle_beta   90.00
_cell.angle_gamma   90.00
#
_symmetry.space_group_name_H-M   'P 1'
#
loop_
_entity.id
_entity.type
_entity.pdbx_description
1 polymer ?
#
loop_
_entity_poly.entity_id
_entity_poly.type
_entity_poly.pdbx_seq_one_letter_code
_entity_poly.pdbx_strand_id
1 'polypeptide(L)'
;MSQDKSFTFYTYSRANSDEDRWKHTGIPDIFFHDEEEAREALHELRRDVISDPANDWWPMQLEKIETLPISRDSIFALLNDGVGAFVKSYEIIDIID
;
A
#
# COMPACT_ATOMS: atom_id res chain seq x y z
N MET A 1 -21.59 13.26 18.99
CA MET A 1 -20.42 12.36 18.88
C MET A 1 -20.21 12.08 17.40
N SER A 2 -19.32 12.81 16.76
CA SER A 2 -18.92 12.48 15.39
C SER A 2 -18.12 11.19 15.48
N GLN A 3 -18.55 10.13 14.79
CA GLN A 3 -17.72 8.94 14.66
C GLN A 3 -16.43 9.35 13.98
N ASP A 4 -15.32 9.14 14.68
CA ASP A 4 -13.98 9.28 14.15
C ASP A 4 -13.81 8.23 13.03
N LYS A 5 -14.06 8.67 11.79
CA LYS A 5 -14.07 7.78 10.62
C LYS A 5 -12.64 7.38 10.28
N SER A 6 -12.33 6.10 10.48
CA SER A 6 -11.17 5.44 9.88
C SER A 6 -11.56 4.95 8.48
N PHE A 7 -10.59 4.86 7.59
CA PHE A 7 -10.80 4.43 6.22
C PHE A 7 -9.95 3.22 5.90
N THR A 8 -10.44 2.38 4.98
CA THR A 8 -9.70 1.24 4.45
C THR A 8 -9.26 1.56 3.03
N PHE A 9 -8.00 1.24 2.72
CA PHE A 9 -7.43 1.34 1.39
C PHE A 9 -6.60 0.11 1.09
N TYR A 10 -6.23 -0.05 -0.18
CA TYR A 10 -5.42 -1.16 -0.66
C TYR A 10 -4.19 -0.63 -1.37
N THR A 11 -3.11 -1.39 -1.34
CA THR A 11 -1.86 -1.09 -2.05
C THR A 11 -1.14 -2.40 -2.33
N TYR A 12 -0.02 -2.35 -3.03
CA TYR A 12 0.85 -3.50 -3.22
C TYR A 12 2.30 -3.11 -3.00
N SER A 13 3.11 -4.08 -2.58
CA SER A 13 4.54 -3.91 -2.43
C SER A 13 5.28 -5.20 -2.73
N ARG A 14 6.61 -5.16 -2.74
CA ARG A 14 7.43 -6.37 -2.92
C ARG A 14 7.34 -7.25 -1.68
N ALA A 15 7.04 -8.53 -1.87
CA ALA A 15 7.00 -9.49 -0.78
C ALA A 15 8.41 -9.70 -0.18
N ASN A 16 8.47 -9.92 1.14
CA ASN A 16 9.71 -10.16 1.89
C ASN A 16 10.77 -9.05 1.74
N SER A 17 10.35 -7.79 1.59
CA SER A 17 11.29 -6.66 1.68
C SER A 17 11.78 -6.48 3.12
N ASP A 18 13.10 -6.44 3.32
CA ASP A 18 13.74 -6.10 4.61
C ASP A 18 13.68 -4.58 4.91
N GLU A 19 13.08 -3.79 4.02
CA GLU A 19 12.93 -2.34 4.20
C GLU A 19 11.75 -2.00 5.11
N ASP A 20 11.89 -0.90 5.86
CA ASP A 20 10.77 -0.30 6.60
C ASP A 20 9.68 0.10 5.60
N ARG A 21 8.58 -0.67 5.57
CA ARG A 21 7.52 -0.62 4.57
C ARG A 21 7.00 0.79 4.28
N TRP A 22 6.92 1.63 5.31
CA TRP A 22 6.33 2.96 5.20
C TRP A 22 7.36 4.08 5.12
N LYS A 23 8.65 3.73 5.10
CA LYS A 23 9.71 4.70 4.92
C LYS A 23 9.63 5.29 3.52
N HIS A 24 9.71 6.61 3.45
CA HIS A 24 9.76 7.29 2.17
C HIS A 24 11.05 6.94 1.42
N THR A 25 10.93 6.17 0.34
CA THR A 25 12.06 5.78 -0.53
C THR A 25 12.27 6.75 -1.70
N GLY A 26 11.43 7.79 -1.81
CA GLY A 26 11.37 8.68 -2.98
C GLY A 26 10.50 8.17 -4.12
N ILE A 27 10.03 6.91 -4.03
CA ILE A 27 9.04 6.33 -4.93
C ILE A 27 7.69 6.34 -4.20
N PRO A 28 6.66 7.01 -4.75
CA PRO A 28 5.34 7.03 -4.13
C PRO A 28 4.65 5.67 -4.25
N ASP A 29 4.06 5.20 -3.16
CA ASP A 29 3.12 4.08 -3.18
C ASP A 29 1.84 4.44 -3.95
N ILE A 30 1.23 3.45 -4.58
CA ILE A 30 -0.09 3.58 -5.22
C ILE A 30 -1.15 3.02 -4.26
N PHE A 31 -2.17 3.83 -3.97
CA PHE A 31 -3.28 3.43 -3.11
C PHE A 31 -4.59 3.38 -3.89
N PHE A 32 -5.42 2.40 -3.53
CA PHE A 32 -6.70 2.10 -4.16
C PHE A 32 -7.81 2.09 -3.10
N HIS A 33 -9.03 2.38 -3.53
CA HIS A 33 -10.20 2.34 -2.64
C HIS A 33 -10.76 0.92 -2.51
N ASP A 34 -10.53 0.08 -3.50
CA ASP A 34 -11.09 -1.25 -3.62
C ASP A 34 -10.00 -2.32 -3.80
N GLU A 35 -10.28 -3.51 -3.29
CA GLU A 35 -9.36 -4.65 -3.35
C GLU A 35 -9.20 -5.18 -4.77
N GLU A 36 -10.29 -5.24 -5.54
CA GLU A 36 -10.31 -5.71 -6.92
C GLU A 36 -9.50 -4.77 -7.80
N GLU A 37 -9.66 -3.45 -7.64
CA GLU A 37 -8.87 -2.44 -8.35
C GLU A 37 -7.36 -2.62 -8.10
N ALA A 38 -6.97 -2.81 -6.85
CA ALA A 38 -5.57 -3.03 -6.49
C ALA A 38 -5.02 -4.35 -7.06
N ARG A 39 -5.84 -5.41 -7.05
CA ARG A 39 -5.48 -6.72 -7.61
C ARG A 39 -5.34 -6.66 -9.12
N GLU A 40 -6.26 -6.01 -9.82
CA GLU A 40 -6.21 -5.82 -11.26
C GLU A 40 -4.96 -5.04 -11.67
N ALA A 41 -4.67 -3.92 -10.98
CA ALA A 41 -3.47 -3.13 -11.19
C ALA A 41 -2.19 -3.95 -10.96
N LEU A 42 -2.16 -4.81 -9.94
CA LEU A 42 -1.02 -5.69 -9.68
C LEU A 42 -0.85 -6.75 -10.77
N HIS A 43 -1.95 -7.31 -11.29
CA HIS A 43 -1.90 -8.24 -12.42
C HIS A 43 -1.48 -7.57 -13.73
N GLU A 44 -1.88 -6.32 -13.97
CA GLU A 44 -1.40 -5.50 -15.08
C GLU A 44 0.10 -5.29 -14.99
N LEU A 45 0.59 -4.84 -13.83
CA LEU A 45 2.02 -4.68 -13.58
C LEU A 45 2.79 -5.98 -13.84
N ARG A 46 2.28 -7.12 -13.37
CA ARG A 46 2.90 -8.43 -13.64
C ARG A 46 2.98 -8.73 -15.13
N ARG A 47 1.89 -8.51 -15.89
CA ARG A 47 1.86 -8.73 -17.34
C ARG A 47 2.88 -7.87 -18.06
N ASP A 48 3.01 -6.61 -17.66
CA ASP A 48 3.96 -5.67 -18.27
C ASP A 48 5.41 -6.09 -17.99
N VAL A 49 5.72 -6.46 -16.75
CA VAL A 49 7.06 -6.93 -16.35
C VAL A 49 7.45 -8.19 -17.14
N ILE A 50 6.61 -9.22 -17.15
CA ILE A 50 6.93 -10.50 -17.82
C ILE A 50 6.88 -10.41 -19.36
N SER A 51 6.32 -9.33 -19.92
CA SER A 51 6.28 -9.13 -21.38
C SER A 51 7.68 -8.88 -21.96
N ASP A 52 8.60 -8.36 -21.15
CA ASP A 52 10.01 -8.19 -21.49
C ASP A 52 10.85 -9.36 -20.94
N PRO A 53 11.46 -10.20 -21.81
CA PRO A 53 12.29 -11.31 -21.38
C PRO A 53 13.53 -10.92 -20.56
N ALA A 54 13.91 -9.65 -20.53
CA ALA A 54 15.02 -9.15 -19.72
C ALA A 54 14.63 -8.86 -18.26
N ASN A 55 13.34 -8.86 -17.95
CA ASN A 55 12.83 -8.58 -16.61
C ASN A 55 12.37 -9.86 -15.91
N ASP A 56 12.67 -9.93 -14.62
CA ASP A 56 12.17 -10.98 -13.74
C ASP A 56 11.03 -10.43 -12.87
N TRP A 57 9.94 -11.19 -12.79
CA TRP A 57 8.92 -10.91 -11.79
C TRP A 57 9.42 -11.30 -10.41
N TRP A 58 9.26 -10.39 -9.45
CA TRP A 58 9.44 -10.70 -8.03
C TRP A 58 8.07 -10.84 -7.38
N PRO A 59 7.92 -11.79 -6.43
CA PRO A 59 6.71 -11.90 -5.62
C PRO A 59 6.30 -10.54 -5.07
N MET A 60 5.04 -10.17 -5.33
CA MET A 60 4.43 -8.95 -4.82
C MET A 60 3.29 -9.32 -3.88
N GLN A 61 3.14 -8.57 -2.80
CA GLN A 61 2.08 -8.75 -1.83
C GLN A 61 1.01 -7.67 -2.00
N LEU A 62 -0.25 -8.09 -1.94
CA LEU A 62 -1.40 -7.20 -1.87
C LEU A 62 -1.68 -6.88 -0.40
N GLU A 63 -1.83 -5.60 -0.09
CA GLU A 63 -1.92 -5.10 1.26
C GLU A 63 -3.22 -4.34 1.45
N LYS A 64 -3.85 -4.58 2.59
CA LYS A 64 -4.98 -3.81 3.10
C LYS A 64 -4.49 -2.94 4.25
N ILE A 65 -4.78 -1.65 4.20
CA ILE A 65 -4.47 -0.71 5.28
C ILE A 65 -5.73 -0.13 5.90
N GLU A 66 -5.69 0.11 7.20
CA GLU A 66 -6.65 0.94 7.92
C GLU A 66 -5.95 2.22 8.37
N THR A 67 -6.56 3.38 8.11
CA THR A 67 -6.03 4.66 8.58
C THR A 67 -6.32 4.87 10.06
N LEU A 68 -5.52 5.73 10.70
CA LEU A 68 -6.00 6.41 11.89
C LEU A 68 -7.26 7.22 11.57
N PRO A 69 -8.14 7.47 12.55
CA PRO A 69 -9.28 8.31 12.31
C PRO A 69 -8.87 9.73 11.92
N ILE A 70 -9.62 10.32 10.97
CA ILE A 70 -9.29 11.66 10.46
C ILE A 70 -9.45 12.71 11.55
N SER A 71 -8.32 13.24 12.00
CA SER A 71 -8.20 14.29 12.99
C SER A 71 -7.13 15.30 12.58
N ARG A 72 -7.08 16.44 13.27
CA ARG A 72 -6.00 17.42 13.06
C ARG A 72 -4.62 16.79 13.33
N ASP A 73 -4.52 15.97 14.37
CA ASP A 73 -3.25 15.37 14.78
C ASP A 73 -2.80 14.27 13.81
N SER A 74 -3.73 13.44 13.31
CA SER A 74 -3.41 12.42 12.32
C SER A 74 -2.97 13.03 10.98
N ILE A 75 -3.60 14.13 10.56
CA ILE A 75 -3.18 14.86 9.36
C ILE A 75 -1.82 15.52 9.58
N PHE A 76 -1.58 16.10 10.77
CA PHE A 76 -0.29 16.69 11.11
C PHE A 76 0.84 15.65 11.06
N ALA A 77 0.60 14.46 11.59
CA ALA A 77 1.54 13.34 11.52
C ALA A 77 1.79 12.90 10.06
N LEU A 78 0.72 12.75 9.26
CA LEU A 78 0.85 12.42 7.83
C LEU A 78 1.76 13.41 7.07
N LEU A 79 1.63 14.71 7.35
CA LEU A 79 2.38 15.75 6.66
C LEU A 79 3.87 15.80 7.04
N ASN A 80 4.22 15.44 8.28
CA ASN A 80 5.61 15.51 8.76
C ASN A 80 6.33 14.16 8.66
N ASP A 81 5.63 13.06 8.96
CA ASP A 81 6.22 11.73 9.14
C ASP A 81 5.82 10.76 8.01
N GLY A 82 4.89 11.15 7.14
CA GLY A 82 4.43 10.36 6.00
C GLY A 82 3.36 9.33 6.34
N VAL A 83 3.13 8.41 5.40
CA VAL A 83 2.01 7.45 5.44
C VAL A 83 2.08 6.52 6.66
N GLY A 84 3.28 6.11 7.07
CA GLY A 84 3.46 5.20 8.20
C GLY A 84 2.88 5.70 9.51
N ALA A 85 2.95 7.01 9.77
CA ALA A 85 2.35 7.62 10.96
C ALA A 85 0.83 7.75 10.89
N PHE A 86 0.24 7.51 9.71
CA PHE A 86 -1.19 7.58 9.44
C PHE A 86 -1.84 6.19 9.30
N VAL A 87 -1.05 5.13 9.13
CA VAL A 87 -1.51 3.74 9.10
C VAL A 87 -1.70 3.23 10.52
N LYS A 88 -2.93 2.83 10.85
CA LYS A 88 -3.30 2.22 12.13
C LYS A 88 -2.94 0.74 12.17
N SER A 89 -3.24 0.04 11.08
CA SER A 89 -2.93 -1.37 10.89
C SER A 89 -2.81 -1.69 9.41
N TYR A 90 -2.03 -2.71 9.09
CA TYR A 90 -1.95 -3.25 7.75
C TYR A 90 -1.97 -4.78 7.79
N GLU A 91 -2.49 -5.39 6.74
CA GLU A 91 -2.66 -6.83 6.58
C GLU A 91 -2.24 -7.21 5.15
N ILE A 92 -1.45 -8.27 5.02
CA ILE A 92 -1.17 -8.88 3.70
C ILE A 92 -2.32 -9.83 3.40
N ILE A 93 -3.06 -9.54 2.34
CA ILE A 93 -4.28 -10.28 1.98
C ILE A 93 -4.06 -11.27 0.82
N ASP A 94 -3.00 -11.07 0.03
CA ASP A 94 -2.64 -11.96 -1.07
C ASP A 94 -1.14 -11.84 -1.42
N ILE A 95 -0.57 -12.87 -2.05
CA ILE A 95 0.78 -12.85 -2.61
C ILE A 95 0.72 -13.38 -4.04
N ILE A 96 1.22 -12.59 -4.99
CA ILE A 96 1.21 -12.90 -6.42
C ILE A 96 2.65 -13.20 -6.88
N ASP A 97 2.88 -14.48 -7.18
CA ASP A 97 4.13 -15.03 -7.72
C ASP A 97 4.14 -15.17 -9.26
#